data_AF-A0A7S2UR63-F1
#
_entry.id   AF-A0A7S2UR63-F1
#
_cell.length_a   1.000
_cell.length_b   1.000
_cell.length_c   1.000
_cell.angle_alpha   90.00
_cell.angle_beta   90.00
_cell.angle_gamma   90.00
#
_symmetry.space_group_name_H-M   'P 1'
#
loop_
_entity.id
_entity.type
_entity.pdbx_description
1 polymer ?
#
loop_
_entity_poly.entity_id
_entity_poly.type
_entity_poly.pdbx_seq_one_letter_code
_entity_poly.pdbx_strand_id
1 'polypeptide(L)'
;LQRKQVHDGLLKMAAAQYEEFVIKLKTKHKQMKNDVLDPEYGARELSLFSQWLDEREGEPFTAIVDGANVGYFGHFSVHYSQIEGMVRKLEAMGENPLVVMPVKYVAPSFMVSSRFQQKQKPEELESMQRLLDEGKIYQVPAKCLDDYYWMLASVSDQTTSRNGADIDVSPNNKDGRFPGLRPMVITNDQMRDHHLDLIERRLFRRWCSCHIVNYDFASYEEDEWLERNIMFTSMDFFSNEIQSNPSSSESTDDNSGKVWHFPVSDWEDVNERFCIRIPR
;
A
#
# COMPACT_ATOMS: atom_id res chain seq x y z
N LEU A 1 -15.28 -2.08 11.45
CA LEU A 1 -14.57 -2.65 12.63
C LEU A 1 -13.12 -3.01 12.31
N GLN A 2 -12.84 -3.78 11.26
CA GLN A 2 -11.47 -4.22 10.91
C GLN A 2 -10.54 -3.09 10.44
N ARG A 3 -10.99 -2.18 9.56
CA ARG A 3 -10.21 -1.00 9.12
C ARG A 3 -9.71 -0.17 10.30
N LYS A 4 -10.60 0.14 11.26
CA LYS A 4 -10.25 0.86 12.49
C LYS A 4 -9.23 0.13 13.35
N GLN A 5 -9.34 -1.19 13.48
CA GLN A 5 -8.35 -1.99 14.25
C GLN A 5 -6.96 -1.95 13.60
N VAL A 6 -6.89 -2.04 12.27
CA VAL A 6 -5.63 -1.90 11.53
C VAL A 6 -5.07 -0.49 11.69
N HIS A 7 -5.90 0.54 11.50
CA HIS A 7 -5.54 1.94 11.71
C HIS A 7 -4.94 2.21 13.10
N ASP A 8 -5.67 1.84 14.16
CA ASP A 8 -5.23 2.08 15.54
C ASP A 8 -4.00 1.24 15.90
N GLY A 9 -3.85 0.05 15.28
CA GLY A 9 -2.66 -0.78 15.38
C GLY A 9 -1.43 -0.11 14.77
N LEU A 10 -1.57 0.50 13.58
CA LEU A 10 -0.49 1.20 12.88
C LEU A 10 0.05 2.39 13.69
N LEU A 11 -0.84 3.18 14.31
CA LEU A 11 -0.44 4.29 15.18
C LEU A 11 0.41 3.82 16.38
N LYS A 12 0.03 2.70 17.00
CA LYS A 12 0.80 2.12 18.12
C LYS A 12 2.16 1.58 17.66
N MET A 13 2.23 0.95 16.50
CA MET A 13 3.48 0.46 15.92
C MET A 13 4.45 1.60 15.60
N ALA A 14 3.95 2.71 15.03
CA ALA A 14 4.76 3.88 14.73
C ALA A 14 5.40 4.49 15.99
N ALA A 15 4.69 4.51 17.12
CA ALA A 15 5.25 4.93 18.41
C ALA A 15 6.38 3.99 18.87
N ALA A 16 6.09 2.68 18.94
CA ALA A 16 7.05 1.68 19.42
C ALA A 16 8.33 1.64 18.58
N GLN A 17 8.20 1.74 17.26
CA GLN A 17 9.32 1.71 16.32
C GLN A 17 10.22 2.94 16.46
N TYR A 18 9.65 4.11 16.70
CA TYR A 18 10.44 5.33 16.97
C TYR A 18 11.18 5.24 18.30
N GLU A 19 10.55 4.69 19.33
CA GLU A 19 11.17 4.46 20.64
C GLU A 19 12.40 3.53 20.52
N GLU A 20 12.28 2.42 19.80
CA GLU A 20 13.42 1.54 19.52
C GLU A 20 14.56 2.25 18.77
N PHE A 21 14.23 3.08 17.79
CA PHE A 21 15.21 3.86 17.06
C PHE A 21 15.98 4.83 17.99
N VAL A 22 15.26 5.51 18.89
CA VAL A 22 15.85 6.38 19.92
C VAL A 22 16.78 5.59 20.85
N ILE A 23 16.38 4.40 21.29
CA ILE A 23 17.21 3.53 22.14
C ILE A 23 18.49 3.10 21.39
N LYS A 24 18.38 2.68 20.12
CA LYS A 24 19.51 2.30 19.25
C LYS A 24 20.47 3.47 18.99
N LEU A 25 19.97 4.71 18.94
CA LEU A 25 20.82 5.90 18.82
C LEU A 25 21.59 6.20 20.11
N LYS A 26 20.93 6.13 21.27
CA LYS A 26 21.56 6.37 22.58
C LYS A 26 22.70 5.37 22.85
N THR A 27 22.50 4.09 22.51
CA THR A 27 23.51 3.04 22.70
C THR A 27 24.75 3.20 21.81
N LYS A 28 24.63 3.83 20.63
CA LYS A 28 25.74 4.00 19.67
C LYS A 28 26.66 5.20 19.94
N HIS A 29 26.53 5.92 21.06
CA HIS A 29 27.39 7.09 21.43
C HIS A 29 27.57 8.15 20.32
N LYS A 30 26.67 8.22 19.32
CA LYS A 30 26.70 9.33 18.36
C LYS A 30 26.29 10.60 19.09
N GLN A 31 27.19 11.59 19.14
CA GLN A 31 26.95 12.92 19.70
C GLN A 31 25.60 13.44 19.20
N MET A 32 24.63 13.54 20.11
CA MET A 32 23.39 14.25 19.82
C MET A 32 23.71 15.74 19.82
N LYS A 33 23.61 16.37 18.65
CA LYS A 33 23.22 17.79 18.63
C LYS A 33 21.86 17.87 19.31
N ASN A 34 21.67 18.88 20.16
CA ASN A 34 20.53 19.28 21.02
C ASN A 34 19.05 19.04 20.55
N ASP A 35 18.75 18.04 19.73
CA ASP A 35 17.41 17.66 19.38
C ASP A 35 16.78 16.96 20.59
N VAL A 36 15.74 17.59 21.16
CA VAL A 36 14.82 16.92 22.07
C VAL A 36 14.18 15.78 21.28
N LEU A 37 14.56 14.53 21.58
CA LEU A 37 13.94 13.36 20.95
C LEU A 37 12.56 13.16 21.57
N ASP A 38 11.54 13.51 20.79
CA ASP A 38 10.13 13.28 21.10
C ASP A 38 9.78 11.80 20.80
N PRO A 39 9.57 10.96 21.83
CA PRO A 39 9.25 9.53 21.62
C PRO A 39 7.96 9.31 20.83
N GLU A 40 7.07 10.30 20.81
CA GLU A 40 5.79 10.24 20.11
C GLU A 40 5.88 10.77 18.68
N TYR A 41 7.05 11.23 18.23
CA TYR A 41 7.23 11.83 16.90
C TYR A 41 6.65 10.96 15.80
N GLY A 42 7.02 9.67 15.74
CA GLY A 42 6.55 8.75 14.70
C GLY A 42 5.03 8.62 14.66
N ALA A 43 4.39 8.45 15.83
CA ALA A 43 2.93 8.33 15.92
C ALA A 43 2.21 9.65 15.66
N ARG A 44 2.77 10.78 16.09
CA ARG A 44 2.21 12.11 15.83
C ARG A 44 2.22 12.42 14.33
N GLU A 45 3.34 12.24 13.65
CA GLU A 45 3.44 12.49 12.20
C GLU A 45 2.49 11.58 11.41
N LEU A 46 2.38 10.30 11.80
CA LEU A 46 1.43 9.37 11.17
C LEU A 46 -0.04 9.77 11.45
N SER A 47 -0.34 10.30 12.63
CA SER A 47 -1.67 10.81 12.97
C SER A 47 -2.01 12.06 12.16
N LEU A 48 -1.06 12.97 11.96
CA LEU A 48 -1.22 14.16 11.11
C LEU A 48 -1.49 13.75 9.66
N PHE A 49 -0.77 12.76 9.15
CA PHE A 49 -1.05 12.18 7.83
C PHE A 49 -2.45 11.58 7.73
N SER A 50 -2.86 10.78 8.73
CA SER A 50 -4.18 10.17 8.77
C SER A 50 -5.29 11.22 8.72
N GLN A 51 -5.17 12.26 9.55
CA GLN A 51 -6.11 13.37 9.58
C GLN A 51 -6.15 14.12 8.24
N TRP A 52 -4.98 14.48 7.69
CA TRP A 52 -4.90 15.14 6.39
C TRP A 52 -5.59 14.32 5.29
N LEU A 53 -5.36 13.01 5.25
CA LEU A 53 -5.93 12.15 4.21
C LEU A 53 -7.46 12.05 4.32
N ASP A 54 -7.98 12.04 5.55
CA ASP A 54 -9.43 11.98 5.83
C ASP A 54 -10.16 13.31 5.55
N GLU A 55 -9.50 14.44 5.85
CA GLU A 55 -10.07 15.78 5.78
C GLU A 55 -9.81 16.50 4.45
N ARG A 56 -8.88 16.04 3.62
CA ARG A 56 -8.55 16.74 2.36
C ARG A 56 -9.74 16.80 1.40
N GLU A 57 -9.78 17.90 0.66
CA GLU A 57 -10.68 18.13 -0.47
C GLU A 57 -10.15 17.47 -1.76
N GLY A 58 -10.98 17.44 -2.80
CA GLY A 58 -10.67 16.85 -4.11
C GLY A 58 -11.11 15.39 -4.22
N GLU A 59 -10.67 14.74 -5.29
CA GLU A 59 -11.04 13.35 -5.59
C GLU A 59 -10.38 12.37 -4.60
N PRO A 60 -11.10 11.31 -4.16
CA PRO A 60 -10.53 10.29 -3.29
C PRO A 60 -9.38 9.58 -4.00
N PHE A 61 -8.32 9.23 -3.26
CA PHE A 61 -7.25 8.39 -3.78
C PHE A 61 -7.75 6.96 -3.80
N THR A 62 -7.61 6.32 -4.95
CA THR A 62 -8.08 4.96 -5.18
C THR A 62 -6.91 3.99 -5.34
N ALA A 63 -5.69 4.48 -5.57
CA ALA A 63 -4.48 3.67 -5.51
C ALA A 63 -3.42 4.35 -4.63
N ILE A 64 -2.80 3.59 -3.74
CA ILE A 64 -1.66 4.03 -2.94
C ILE A 64 -0.44 3.32 -3.51
N VAL A 65 0.57 4.08 -3.91
CA VAL A 65 1.80 3.55 -4.49
C VAL A 65 2.90 3.63 -3.45
N ASP A 66 3.51 2.49 -3.15
CA ASP A 66 4.75 2.43 -2.38
C ASP A 66 5.89 2.95 -3.27
N GLY A 67 6.18 4.24 -3.14
CA GLY A 67 7.07 4.96 -4.06
C GLY A 67 8.51 4.47 -3.98
N ALA A 68 8.96 4.06 -2.78
CA ALA A 68 10.29 3.49 -2.61
C ALA A 68 10.36 2.11 -3.28
N ASN A 69 9.39 1.23 -3.03
CA ASN A 69 9.36 -0.10 -3.63
C ASN A 69 9.34 -0.04 -5.17
N VAL A 70 8.46 0.78 -5.75
CA VAL A 70 8.38 0.99 -7.20
C VAL A 70 9.65 1.59 -7.76
N GLY A 71 10.19 2.63 -7.12
CA GLY A 71 11.37 3.33 -7.59
C GLY A 71 12.65 2.47 -7.58
N TYR A 72 12.75 1.48 -6.68
CA TYR A 72 13.88 0.54 -6.63
C TYR A 72 13.64 -0.76 -7.42
N PHE A 73 12.45 -0.99 -7.97
CA PHE A 73 12.13 -2.30 -8.54
C PHE A 73 13.05 -2.67 -9.70
N GLY A 74 13.89 -3.70 -9.50
CA GLY A 74 14.87 -4.15 -10.49
C GLY A 74 16.18 -3.35 -10.53
N HIS A 75 16.35 -2.37 -9.64
CA HIS A 75 17.48 -1.43 -9.67
C HIS A 75 18.14 -1.24 -8.28
N PHE A 76 19.38 -0.73 -8.27
CA PHE A 76 20.12 -0.39 -7.04
C PHE A 76 19.99 1.10 -6.66
N SER A 77 19.17 1.84 -7.39
CA SER A 77 18.92 3.28 -7.25
C SER A 77 17.44 3.56 -7.50
N VAL A 78 16.96 4.73 -7.09
CA VAL A 78 15.58 5.16 -7.35
C VAL A 78 15.44 5.66 -8.78
N HIS A 79 14.43 5.19 -9.51
CA HIS A 79 14.06 5.71 -10.83
C HIS A 79 12.63 6.30 -10.77
N TYR A 80 12.50 7.61 -10.97
CA TYR A 80 11.21 8.32 -10.99
C TYR A 80 10.46 8.08 -12.30
N SER A 81 11.17 7.80 -13.39
CA SER A 81 10.56 7.27 -14.61
C SER A 81 9.64 6.06 -14.34
N GLN A 82 10.05 5.13 -13.47
CA GLN A 82 9.20 4.00 -13.05
C GLN A 82 7.97 4.44 -12.25
N ILE A 83 8.15 5.41 -11.34
CA ILE A 83 7.08 5.93 -10.49
C ILE A 83 6.06 6.71 -11.34
N GLU A 84 6.53 7.55 -12.25
CA GLU A 84 5.69 8.30 -13.18
C GLU A 84 4.95 7.36 -14.14
N GLY A 85 5.64 6.35 -14.69
CA GLY A 85 5.00 5.33 -15.53
C GLY A 85 3.90 4.58 -14.77
N MET A 86 4.14 4.24 -13.50
CA MET A 86 3.15 3.63 -12.61
C MET A 86 1.92 4.53 -12.41
N VAL A 87 2.15 5.81 -12.08
CA VAL A 87 1.08 6.80 -11.91
C VAL A 87 0.23 6.92 -13.17
N ARG A 88 0.88 7.14 -14.33
CA ARG A 88 0.19 7.28 -15.63
C ARG A 88 -0.62 6.04 -15.98
N LYS A 89 -0.09 4.85 -15.73
CA LYS A 89 -0.80 3.59 -15.99
C LYS A 89 -2.05 3.46 -15.12
N LEU A 90 -1.95 3.77 -13.83
CA LEU A 90 -3.08 3.74 -12.90
C LEU A 90 -4.15 4.76 -13.30
N GLU A 91 -3.75 5.97 -13.69
CA GLU A 91 -4.68 6.99 -14.20
C GLU A 91 -5.38 6.55 -15.49
N ALA A 92 -4.66 5.92 -16.42
CA ALA A 92 -5.25 5.33 -17.61
C ALA A 92 -6.25 4.19 -17.30
N MET A 93 -6.12 3.55 -16.13
CA MET A 93 -7.08 2.56 -15.61
C MET A 93 -8.25 3.19 -14.83
N GLY A 94 -8.32 4.53 -14.77
CA GLY A 94 -9.35 5.27 -14.05
C GLY A 94 -9.13 5.33 -12.54
N GLU A 95 -7.90 5.12 -12.07
CA GLU A 95 -7.53 5.28 -10.66
C GLU A 95 -6.95 6.67 -10.39
N ASN A 96 -7.11 7.17 -9.16
CA ASN A 96 -6.46 8.37 -8.68
C ASN A 96 -5.33 7.98 -7.70
N PRO A 97 -4.06 7.96 -8.15
CA PRO A 97 -2.95 7.47 -7.34
C PRO A 97 -2.40 8.52 -6.36
N LEU A 98 -1.98 8.05 -5.19
CA LEU A 98 -1.10 8.75 -4.24
C LEU A 98 0.19 7.93 -4.05
N VAL A 99 1.32 8.52 -4.40
CA VAL A 99 2.65 7.98 -4.14
C VAL A 99 3.08 8.36 -2.73
N VAL A 100 3.33 7.37 -1.88
CA VAL A 100 3.91 7.57 -0.55
C VAL A 100 5.42 7.40 -0.67
N MET A 101 6.17 8.44 -0.35
CA MET A 101 7.62 8.49 -0.59
C MET A 101 8.37 9.13 0.59
N PRO A 102 9.40 8.50 1.15
CA PRO A 102 10.30 9.14 2.11
C PRO A 102 10.86 10.47 1.62
N VAL A 103 10.81 11.51 2.47
CA VAL A 103 11.27 12.87 2.13
C VAL A 103 12.72 12.92 1.63
N LYS A 104 13.57 11.97 2.07
CA LYS A 104 14.96 11.90 1.59
C LYS A 104 15.05 11.64 0.08
N TYR A 105 14.07 10.96 -0.49
CA TYR A 105 14.04 10.65 -1.91
C TYR A 105 13.55 11.85 -2.72
N VAL A 106 12.90 12.86 -2.17
CA VAL A 106 12.56 14.06 -2.96
C VAL A 106 13.70 15.07 -3.09
N ALA A 107 14.89 14.74 -2.58
CA ALA A 107 16.06 15.61 -2.65
C ALA A 107 16.84 15.44 -3.97
N PRO A 108 17.52 16.48 -4.48
CA PRO A 108 18.35 16.39 -5.67
C PRO A 108 19.48 15.35 -5.60
N SER A 109 19.91 15.00 -4.38
CA SER A 109 20.81 13.90 -4.13
C SER A 109 20.59 13.34 -2.73
N PHE A 110 20.80 12.04 -2.56
CA PHE A 110 20.68 11.37 -1.26
C PHE A 110 21.58 10.13 -1.18
N MET A 111 21.81 9.67 0.05
CA MET A 111 22.54 8.43 0.29
C MET A 111 21.59 7.23 0.14
N VAL A 112 21.90 6.32 -0.79
CA VAL A 112 21.22 5.02 -0.92
C VAL A 112 21.80 4.02 0.09
N SER A 113 23.13 4.03 0.24
CA SER A 113 23.85 3.25 1.23
C SER A 113 24.95 4.09 1.87
N SER A 114 25.66 3.57 2.86
CA SER A 114 26.82 4.27 3.46
C SER A 114 27.95 4.58 2.46
N ARG A 115 27.95 3.95 1.28
CA ARG A 115 28.99 4.08 0.26
C ARG A 115 28.49 4.62 -1.08
N PHE A 116 27.18 4.74 -1.27
CA PHE A 116 26.60 5.16 -2.54
C PHE A 116 25.67 6.34 -2.35
N GLN A 117 26.05 7.47 -2.95
CA GLN A 117 25.22 8.66 -3.08
C GLN A 117 24.63 8.69 -4.48
N GLN A 118 23.31 8.71 -4.56
CA GLN A 118 22.61 8.95 -5.81
C GLN A 118 22.45 10.46 -6.01
N LYS A 119 22.84 10.93 -7.19
CA LYS A 119 22.50 12.27 -7.68
C LYS A 119 21.50 12.10 -8.81
N GLN A 120 20.37 12.78 -8.73
CA GLN A 120 19.33 12.66 -9.73
C GLN A 120 19.75 13.32 -11.04
N LYS A 121 19.36 12.68 -12.16
CA LYS A 121 19.48 13.28 -13.49
C LYS A 121 18.44 14.40 -13.65
N PRO A 122 18.65 15.39 -14.53
CA PRO A 122 17.68 16.47 -14.76
C PRO A 122 16.28 15.96 -15.09
N GLU A 123 16.17 14.92 -15.91
CA GLU A 123 14.89 14.33 -16.34
C GLU A 123 14.15 13.67 -15.17
N GLU A 124 14.88 12.99 -14.29
CA GLU A 124 14.35 12.39 -13.05
C GLU A 124 13.84 13.46 -12.08
N LEU A 125 14.56 14.59 -11.98
CA LEU A 125 14.11 15.73 -11.17
C LEU A 125 12.87 16.40 -11.73
N GLU A 126 12.77 16.51 -13.05
CA GLU A 126 11.60 17.07 -13.71
C GLU A 126 10.37 16.18 -13.48
N SER A 127 10.53 14.86 -13.64
CA SER A 127 9.49 13.86 -13.36
C SER A 127 9.02 13.93 -11.90
N MET A 128 9.96 13.93 -10.96
CA MET A 128 9.68 14.07 -9.53
C MET A 128 8.94 15.38 -9.21
N GLN A 129 9.39 16.51 -9.76
CA GLN A 129 8.80 17.81 -9.51
C GLN A 129 7.38 17.89 -10.07
N ARG A 130 7.15 17.32 -11.25
CA ARG A 130 5.81 17.24 -11.87
C ARG A 130 4.82 16.52 -10.95
N LEU A 131 5.19 15.34 -10.45
CA LEU A 131 4.35 14.59 -9.52
C LEU A 131 4.10 15.33 -8.19
N LEU A 132 5.07 16.11 -7.70
CA LEU A 132 4.89 16.97 -6.53
C LEU A 132 3.90 18.11 -6.82
N ASP A 133 4.06 18.80 -7.94
CA ASP A 133 3.23 19.93 -8.33
C ASP A 133 1.76 19.52 -8.59
N GLU A 134 1.57 18.29 -9.08
CA GLU A 134 0.25 17.67 -9.28
C GLU A 134 -0.37 17.11 -7.98
N GLY A 135 0.34 17.20 -6.85
CA GLY A 135 -0.14 16.69 -5.57
C GLY A 135 -0.20 15.15 -5.50
N LYS A 136 0.57 14.45 -6.34
CA LYS A 136 0.59 12.99 -6.43
C LYS A 136 1.56 12.32 -5.45
N ILE A 137 2.45 13.08 -4.81
CA ILE A 137 3.41 12.55 -3.83
C ILE A 137 3.10 13.08 -2.43
N TYR A 138 2.90 12.16 -1.48
CA TYR A 138 3.02 12.45 -0.05
C TYR A 138 4.44 12.17 0.44
N GLN A 139 5.05 13.18 1.06
CA GLN A 139 6.40 13.10 1.59
C GLN A 139 6.39 12.60 3.04
N VAL A 140 6.81 11.36 3.25
CA VAL A 140 6.92 10.77 4.59
C VAL A 140 8.06 11.47 5.36
N PRO A 141 7.79 12.05 6.55
CA PRO A 141 8.79 12.76 7.33
C PRO A 141 10.03 11.94 7.65
N ALA A 142 11.16 12.62 7.84
CA ALA A 142 12.41 11.96 8.17
C ALA A 142 12.29 11.18 9.50
N LYS A 143 12.94 10.01 9.58
CA LYS A 143 12.91 9.10 10.74
C LYS A 143 11.57 8.38 10.96
N CYS A 144 10.60 8.53 10.06
CA CYS A 144 9.42 7.66 9.98
C CYS A 144 9.63 6.55 8.95
N LEU A 145 9.01 5.39 9.16
CA LEU A 145 8.88 4.37 8.12
C LEU A 145 7.71 4.71 7.21
N ASP A 146 7.95 4.66 5.91
CA ASP A 146 6.94 4.80 4.87
C ASP A 146 5.89 3.69 4.90
N ASP A 147 6.24 2.51 5.43
CA ASP A 147 5.35 1.36 5.52
C ASP A 147 4.03 1.68 6.21
N TYR A 148 4.13 2.33 7.36
CA TYR A 148 2.94 2.69 8.12
C TYR A 148 2.06 3.72 7.40
N TYR A 149 2.63 4.54 6.51
CA TYR A 149 1.88 5.56 5.78
C TYR A 149 1.10 4.93 4.63
N TRP A 150 1.72 4.12 3.77
CA TRP A 150 0.96 3.48 2.70
C TRP A 150 -0.02 2.41 3.23
N MET A 151 0.31 1.73 4.33
CA MET A 151 -0.65 0.84 5.02
C MET A 151 -1.83 1.63 5.58
N LEU A 152 -1.58 2.73 6.29
CA LEU A 152 -2.65 3.54 6.88
C LEU A 152 -3.53 4.16 5.80
N ALA A 153 -2.94 4.62 4.71
CA ALA A 153 -3.68 5.22 3.60
C ALA A 153 -4.71 4.26 3.01
N SER A 154 -4.38 2.97 2.91
CA SER A 154 -5.28 1.93 2.39
C SER A 154 -6.52 1.67 3.27
N VAL A 155 -6.46 2.03 4.55
CA VAL A 155 -7.57 1.83 5.49
C VAL A 155 -8.24 3.13 5.91
N SER A 156 -7.79 4.27 5.35
CA SER A 156 -8.42 5.57 5.57
C SER A 156 -9.81 5.62 4.95
N ASP A 157 -10.74 6.23 5.67
CA ASP A 157 -12.10 6.45 5.19
C ASP A 157 -12.16 7.59 4.15
N GLN A 158 -11.16 8.47 4.12
CA GLN A 158 -11.08 9.57 3.15
C GLN A 158 -12.38 10.41 3.13
N THR A 159 -12.95 10.64 4.32
CA THR A 159 -14.34 11.08 4.55
C THR A 159 -14.75 12.27 3.70
N THR A 160 -13.91 13.30 3.65
CA THR A 160 -14.20 14.55 2.92
C THR A 160 -14.21 14.32 1.42
N SER A 161 -13.13 13.74 0.87
CA SER A 161 -13.02 13.44 -0.56
C SER A 161 -14.02 12.40 -1.07
N ARG A 162 -14.38 11.39 -0.27
CA ARG A 162 -15.40 10.39 -0.65
C ARG A 162 -16.80 10.97 -0.63
N ASN A 163 -17.10 11.91 0.26
CA ASN A 163 -18.43 12.52 0.41
C ASN A 163 -19.57 11.46 0.47
N GLY A 164 -19.33 10.36 1.19
CA GLY A 164 -20.26 9.24 1.32
C GLY A 164 -20.35 8.29 0.11
N ALA A 165 -19.57 8.51 -0.96
CA ALA A 165 -19.50 7.59 -2.10
C ALA A 165 -18.78 6.29 -1.76
N ASP A 166 -19.35 5.18 -2.21
CA ASP A 166 -18.64 3.91 -2.29
C ASP A 166 -17.74 3.93 -3.52
N ILE A 167 -16.43 3.80 -3.29
CA ILE A 167 -15.41 3.84 -4.34
C ILE A 167 -14.87 2.45 -4.67
N ASP A 168 -15.38 1.40 -4.02
CA ASP A 168 -15.00 0.03 -4.30
C ASP A 168 -15.49 -0.39 -5.70
N VAL A 169 -14.71 -1.25 -6.37
CA VAL A 169 -15.02 -1.68 -7.73
C VAL A 169 -15.64 -3.08 -7.70
N SER A 170 -16.88 -3.19 -8.17
CA SER A 170 -17.58 -4.48 -8.28
C SER A 170 -16.91 -5.43 -9.29
N PRO A 171 -16.89 -6.76 -9.04
CA PRO A 171 -16.44 -7.76 -10.02
C PRO A 171 -17.11 -7.68 -11.39
N ASN A 172 -18.34 -7.17 -11.45
CA ASN A 172 -19.12 -7.03 -12.68
C ASN A 172 -19.12 -5.58 -13.20
N ASN A 173 -18.10 -4.78 -12.85
CA ASN A 173 -17.99 -3.41 -13.32
C ASN A 173 -17.91 -3.39 -14.86
N LYS A 174 -18.79 -2.59 -15.48
CA LYS A 174 -18.94 -2.52 -16.94
C LYS A 174 -17.80 -1.77 -17.64
N ASP A 175 -17.06 -0.97 -16.88
CA ASP A 175 -15.94 -0.15 -17.37
C ASP A 175 -14.63 -0.95 -17.42
N GLY A 176 -14.66 -2.23 -17.05
CA GLY A 176 -13.50 -3.11 -17.06
C GLY A 176 -12.46 -2.76 -16.00
N ARG A 177 -12.83 -1.98 -14.98
CA ARG A 177 -11.93 -1.61 -13.88
C ARG A 177 -11.55 -2.83 -13.05
N PHE A 178 -10.34 -2.80 -12.50
CA PHE A 178 -9.83 -3.87 -11.65
C PHE A 178 -10.71 -4.01 -10.39
N PRO A 179 -11.37 -5.15 -10.15
CA PRO A 179 -12.31 -5.26 -9.04
C PRO A 179 -11.61 -5.28 -7.68
N GLY A 180 -12.32 -4.90 -6.62
CA GLY A 180 -11.83 -4.97 -5.24
C GLY A 180 -11.99 -3.67 -4.46
N LEU A 181 -11.46 -3.67 -3.23
CA LEU A 181 -11.54 -2.53 -2.34
C LEU A 181 -10.70 -1.36 -2.84
N ARG A 182 -11.07 -0.15 -2.43
CA ARG A 182 -10.26 1.05 -2.61
C ARG A 182 -9.98 1.73 -1.25
N PRO A 183 -8.76 2.27 -1.07
CA PRO A 183 -7.65 2.25 -2.01
C PRO A 183 -7.01 0.87 -2.14
N MET A 184 -6.56 0.52 -3.35
CA MET A 184 -5.59 -0.57 -3.52
C MET A 184 -4.18 -0.06 -3.15
N VAL A 185 -3.26 -0.97 -2.87
CA VAL A 185 -1.87 -0.67 -2.51
C VAL A 185 -0.95 -1.36 -3.51
N ILE A 186 -0.21 -0.58 -4.28
CA ILE A 186 0.76 -1.05 -5.26
C ILE A 186 2.11 -1.22 -4.56
N THR A 187 2.47 -2.46 -4.25
CA THR A 187 3.77 -2.80 -3.67
C THR A 187 4.10 -4.27 -3.94
N ASN A 188 5.39 -4.57 -4.07
CA ASN A 188 5.94 -5.93 -4.08
C ASN A 188 6.63 -6.26 -2.74
N ASP A 189 6.53 -5.38 -1.74
CA ASP A 189 7.05 -5.66 -0.41
C ASP A 189 6.29 -6.85 0.21
N GLN A 190 7.07 -7.80 0.71
CA GLN A 190 6.52 -9.00 1.35
C GLN A 190 6.20 -8.78 2.84
N MET A 191 6.55 -7.60 3.37
CA MET A 191 6.32 -7.17 4.74
C MET A 191 6.85 -8.17 5.79
N ARG A 192 7.91 -8.92 5.46
CA ARG A 192 8.39 -10.08 6.25
C ARG A 192 9.22 -9.69 7.48
N ASP A 193 9.82 -8.53 7.43
CA ASP A 193 10.78 -7.96 8.37
C ASP A 193 10.22 -6.76 9.16
N HIS A 194 8.99 -6.36 8.83
CA HIS A 194 8.31 -5.26 9.48
C HIS A 194 7.70 -5.79 10.78
N HIS A 195 7.95 -5.11 11.90
CA HIS A 195 7.46 -5.46 13.24
C HIS A 195 5.92 -5.30 13.35
N LEU A 196 5.19 -6.12 12.60
CA LEU A 196 3.74 -6.14 12.50
C LEU A 196 3.10 -7.03 13.57
N ASP A 197 3.87 -7.45 14.58
CA ASP A 197 3.43 -8.32 15.67
C ASP A 197 2.23 -7.74 16.45
N LEU A 198 2.00 -6.42 16.37
CA LEU A 198 0.87 -5.73 16.99
C LEU A 198 -0.43 -5.82 16.17
N ILE A 199 -0.37 -6.21 14.89
CA ILE A 199 -1.57 -6.53 14.09
C ILE A 199 -1.82 -8.04 14.20
N GLU A 200 -3.07 -8.42 14.53
CA GLU A 200 -3.48 -9.83 14.52
C GLU A 200 -3.17 -10.45 13.15
N ARG A 201 -2.40 -11.55 13.13
CA ARG A 201 -1.94 -12.22 11.89
C ARG A 201 -3.05 -12.47 10.87
N ARG A 202 -4.24 -12.83 11.34
CA ARG A 202 -5.41 -13.07 10.48
C ARG A 202 -5.93 -11.79 9.84
N LEU A 203 -6.05 -10.71 10.63
CA LEU A 203 -6.44 -9.40 10.11
C LEU A 203 -5.42 -8.87 9.10
N PHE A 204 -4.13 -9.06 9.38
CA PHE A 204 -3.07 -8.67 8.46
C PHE A 204 -3.15 -9.42 7.12
N ARG A 205 -3.27 -10.75 7.15
CA ARG A 205 -3.43 -11.56 5.92
C ARG A 205 -4.65 -11.13 5.11
N ARG A 206 -5.78 -10.92 5.77
CA ARG A 206 -7.00 -10.46 5.12
C ARG A 206 -6.82 -9.06 4.52
N TRP A 207 -6.17 -8.16 5.24
CA TRP A 207 -5.84 -6.83 4.71
C TRP A 207 -4.97 -6.93 3.45
N CYS A 208 -3.93 -7.77 3.47
CA CYS A 208 -3.08 -8.02 2.31
C CYS A 208 -3.89 -8.50 1.10
N SER A 209 -4.69 -9.57 1.25
CA SER A 209 -5.51 -10.11 0.15
C SER A 209 -6.57 -9.13 -0.37
N CYS A 210 -6.97 -8.12 0.42
CA CYS A 210 -7.98 -7.15 0.01
C CYS A 210 -7.41 -5.88 -0.63
N HIS A 211 -6.20 -5.47 -0.26
CA HIS A 211 -5.63 -4.19 -0.65
C HIS A 211 -4.40 -4.31 -1.54
N ILE A 212 -3.55 -5.31 -1.34
CA ILE A 212 -2.25 -5.39 -2.03
C ILE A 212 -2.44 -5.88 -3.47
N VAL A 213 -1.87 -5.11 -4.39
CA VAL A 213 -1.73 -5.44 -5.80
C VAL A 213 -0.24 -5.42 -6.11
N ASN A 214 0.29 -6.57 -6.50
CA ASN A 214 1.65 -6.72 -6.98
C ASN A 214 1.75 -6.23 -8.42
N TYR A 215 2.95 -5.87 -8.83
CA TYR A 215 3.21 -5.38 -10.17
C TYR A 215 4.47 -6.00 -10.77
N ASP A 216 4.56 -5.99 -12.09
CA ASP A 216 5.77 -6.31 -12.83
C ASP A 216 5.91 -5.39 -14.04
N PHE A 217 7.14 -5.08 -14.41
CA PHE A 217 7.45 -4.31 -15.61
C PHE A 217 7.86 -5.28 -16.72
N ALA A 218 7.21 -5.19 -17.88
CA ALA A 218 7.61 -5.97 -19.04
C ALA A 218 9.10 -5.73 -19.37
N SER A 219 9.81 -6.80 -19.70
CA SER A 219 11.25 -6.75 -19.93
C SER A 219 11.60 -5.93 -21.17
N TYR A 220 12.53 -4.99 -20.98
CA TYR A 220 13.40 -4.39 -22.00
C TYR A 220 12.73 -3.55 -23.09
N GLU A 221 12.70 -2.24 -22.88
CA GLU A 221 12.71 -1.24 -23.96
C GLU A 221 14.04 -0.49 -23.86
N GLU A 222 14.70 -0.23 -25.01
CA GLU A 222 16.03 0.40 -25.07
C GLU A 222 16.07 1.81 -24.46
N ASP A 223 14.91 2.42 -24.21
CA ASP A 223 14.76 3.73 -23.59
C ASP A 223 13.95 3.62 -22.28
N GLU A 224 14.56 4.06 -21.17
CA GLU A 224 13.97 4.06 -19.83
C GLU A 224 12.72 4.96 -19.72
N TRP A 225 12.52 5.87 -20.68
CA TRP A 225 11.42 6.83 -20.72
C TRP A 225 10.26 6.42 -21.64
N LEU A 226 10.38 5.32 -22.38
CA LEU A 226 9.25 4.77 -23.12
C LEU A 226 8.24 4.10 -22.19
N GLU A 227 6.97 4.07 -22.60
CA GLU A 227 5.87 3.48 -21.83
C GLU A 227 6.08 1.97 -21.67
N ARG A 228 6.70 1.57 -20.56
CA ARG A 228 6.79 0.16 -20.17
C ARG A 228 5.40 -0.38 -19.88
N ASN A 229 5.08 -1.52 -20.46
CA ASN A 229 3.86 -2.23 -20.09
C ASN A 229 3.98 -2.75 -18.65
N ILE A 230 3.09 -2.27 -17.77
CA ILE A 230 3.02 -2.68 -16.37
C ILE A 230 1.88 -3.69 -16.23
N MET A 231 2.22 -4.86 -15.69
CA MET A 231 1.26 -5.90 -15.35
C MET A 231 0.92 -5.81 -13.87
N PHE A 232 -0.36 -5.98 -13.54
CA PHE A 232 -0.86 -5.98 -12.16
C PHE A 232 -1.44 -7.34 -11.81
N THR A 233 -1.12 -7.81 -10.60
CA THR A 233 -1.61 -9.09 -10.08
C THR A 233 -2.17 -8.85 -8.68
N SER A 234 -3.45 -9.17 -8.44
CA SER A 234 -3.98 -9.20 -7.07
C SER A 234 -3.27 -10.30 -6.28
N MET A 235 -3.02 -10.07 -4.99
CA MET A 235 -2.46 -11.13 -4.14
C MET A 235 -3.40 -12.34 -4.04
N ASP A 236 -4.71 -12.13 -4.11
CA ASP A 236 -5.73 -13.18 -4.27
C ASP A 236 -7.04 -12.55 -4.80
N PHE A 237 -7.79 -13.24 -5.68
CA PHE A 237 -9.12 -12.76 -6.11
C PHE A 237 -10.22 -12.97 -5.05
N PHE A 238 -9.97 -13.84 -4.07
CA PHE A 238 -10.90 -14.19 -3.01
C PHE A 238 -10.16 -14.34 -1.69
N SER A 239 -10.80 -13.95 -0.59
CA SER A 239 -10.27 -14.22 0.75
C SER A 239 -9.93 -15.71 0.88
N ASN A 240 -8.66 -16.01 1.15
CA ASN A 240 -8.17 -17.37 1.36
C ASN A 240 -8.54 -17.87 2.77
N GLU A 241 -9.83 -17.79 3.09
CA GLU A 241 -10.44 -18.18 4.37
C GLU A 241 -11.58 -19.17 4.11
N ILE A 242 -12.04 -19.85 5.15
CA ILE A 242 -13.23 -20.69 5.06
C ILE A 242 -14.44 -19.79 4.78
N GLN A 243 -15.13 -20.03 3.67
CA GLN A 243 -16.28 -19.24 3.22
C GLN A 243 -17.53 -20.09 3.09
N SER A 244 -18.71 -19.49 3.25
CA SER A 244 -19.98 -20.17 3.00
C SER A 244 -20.90 -19.34 2.12
N ASN A 245 -21.50 -19.97 1.10
CA ASN A 245 -22.50 -19.37 0.22
C ASN A 245 -23.82 -20.15 0.27
N PRO A 246 -24.98 -19.52 0.02
CA PRO A 246 -26.23 -20.23 -0.23
C PRO A 246 -26.11 -21.18 -1.42
N SER A 247 -26.76 -22.33 -1.36
CA SER A 247 -26.69 -23.36 -2.42
C SER A 247 -27.44 -23.00 -3.70
N SER A 248 -28.26 -21.95 -3.68
CA SER A 248 -29.06 -21.45 -4.80
C SER A 248 -29.00 -19.93 -4.84
N SER A 249 -28.59 -19.37 -5.98
CA SER A 249 -28.49 -17.92 -6.22
C SER A 249 -29.83 -17.20 -6.33
N GLU A 250 -30.96 -17.94 -6.33
CA GLU A 250 -32.30 -17.41 -6.62
C GLU A 250 -33.25 -17.40 -5.41
N SER A 251 -32.85 -17.89 -4.24
CA SER A 251 -33.73 -17.97 -3.07
C SER A 251 -33.20 -17.13 -1.92
N THR A 252 -33.84 -15.99 -1.66
CA THR A 252 -33.69 -15.20 -0.43
C THR A 252 -34.33 -15.86 0.79
N ASP A 253 -34.92 -17.04 0.62
CA ASP A 253 -35.43 -17.82 1.74
C ASP A 253 -34.28 -18.33 2.60
N ASP A 254 -34.44 -18.19 3.92
CA ASP A 254 -33.64 -18.80 5.00
C ASP A 254 -33.63 -20.36 4.92
N ASN A 255 -34.23 -20.89 3.85
CA ASN A 255 -34.47 -22.28 3.56
C ASN A 255 -33.55 -22.88 2.46
N SER A 256 -32.46 -22.20 2.07
CA SER A 256 -31.45 -22.74 1.14
C SER A 256 -30.35 -23.52 1.88
N GLY A 257 -29.82 -24.58 1.28
CA GLY A 257 -28.66 -25.30 1.83
C GLY A 257 -27.41 -24.42 1.83
N LYS A 258 -26.38 -24.77 2.61
CA LYS A 258 -25.09 -24.04 2.63
C LYS A 258 -24.01 -24.81 1.90
N VAL A 259 -23.22 -24.10 1.10
CA VAL A 259 -22.00 -24.60 0.48
C VAL A 259 -20.82 -23.95 1.20
N TRP A 260 -19.95 -24.76 1.77
CA TRP A 260 -18.72 -24.33 2.43
C TRP A 260 -17.52 -24.55 1.51
N HIS A 261 -16.62 -23.58 1.46
CA HIS A 261 -15.39 -23.62 0.68
C HIS A 261 -14.23 -23.52 1.67
N PHE A 262 -13.33 -24.50 1.64
CA PHE A 262 -12.17 -24.60 2.51
C PHE A 262 -10.91 -24.47 1.66
N PRO A 263 -10.08 -23.44 1.87
CA PRO A 263 -8.76 -23.40 1.29
C PRO A 263 -7.85 -24.44 1.93
N VAL A 264 -7.03 -25.11 1.10
CA VAL A 264 -6.14 -26.18 1.55
C VAL A 264 -4.71 -25.77 1.26
N SER A 265 -3.95 -25.51 2.33
CA SER A 265 -2.59 -24.95 2.24
C SER A 265 -1.57 -25.87 1.55
N ASP A 266 -1.85 -27.18 1.50
CA ASP A 266 -0.91 -28.20 1.01
C ASP A 266 -1.21 -28.65 -0.43
N TRP A 267 -2.14 -27.98 -1.12
CA TRP A 267 -2.44 -28.27 -2.53
C TRP A 267 -1.53 -27.49 -3.47
N GLU A 268 -1.18 -28.08 -4.62
CA GLU A 268 -0.24 -27.50 -5.59
C GLU A 268 -0.80 -26.20 -6.22
N ASP A 269 -2.11 -26.12 -6.41
CA ASP A 269 -2.79 -24.91 -6.83
C ASP A 269 -3.42 -24.19 -5.62
N VAL A 270 -2.86 -23.02 -5.29
CA VAL A 270 -3.32 -22.16 -4.20
C VAL A 270 -4.76 -21.65 -4.38
N ASN A 271 -5.34 -21.77 -5.58
CA ASN A 271 -6.72 -21.40 -5.88
C ASN A 271 -7.72 -22.54 -5.72
N GLU A 272 -7.27 -23.78 -5.54
CA GLU A 272 -8.17 -24.90 -5.32
C GLU A 272 -8.83 -24.83 -3.93
N ARG A 273 -10.08 -25.28 -3.85
CA ARG A 273 -10.89 -25.25 -2.62
C ARG A 273 -11.56 -26.60 -2.41
N PHE A 274 -11.44 -27.16 -1.21
CA PHE A 274 -12.27 -28.29 -0.80
C PHE A 274 -13.69 -27.77 -0.52
N CYS A 275 -14.68 -28.29 -1.24
CA CYS A 275 -16.05 -27.79 -1.14
C CYS A 275 -16.96 -28.82 -0.46
N ILE A 276 -17.64 -28.42 0.62
CA ILE A 276 -18.71 -29.20 1.25
C ILE A 276 -20.04 -28.54 0.94
N ARG A 277 -20.83 -29.16 0.07
CA ARG A 277 -22.25 -28.85 -0.06
C ARG A 277 -23.00 -29.73 0.92
N ILE A 278 -23.72 -29.13 1.88
CA ILE A 278 -24.67 -29.85 2.72
C ILE A 278 -26.01 -29.79 1.99
N PRO A 279 -26.42 -30.84 1.25
CA PRO A 279 -27.78 -30.92 0.75
C PRO A 279 -28.73 -30.91 1.95
N ARG A 280 -29.91 -30.33 1.75
CA ARG A 280 -31.01 -30.54 2.68
C ARG A 280 -31.56 -31.95 2.54
#